data_AF-A0A5C6A747-F1
#
_entry.id   AF-A0A5C6A747-F1
#
_cell.length_a   1.000
_cell.length_b   1.000
_cell.length_c   1.000
_cell.angle_alpha   90.00
_cell.angle_beta   90.00
_cell.angle_gamma   90.00
#
_symmetry.space_group_name_H-M   'P 1'
#
loop_
_entity.id
_entity.type
_entity.pdbx_description
1 polymer ?
#
loop_
_entity_poly.entity_id
_entity_poly.type
_entity_poly.pdbx_seq_one_letter_code
_entity_poly.pdbx_strand_id
1 'polypeptide(L)'
;MRHSEKHRTDRIGWLRAAVLGANDGIVSTASLVVGVAAAETNRGSILLAGVAGLVAGAMSMAAGEYVSVSSQSDTENADIQRERVELATKPEAELKELTAIYIDRGLDESLAQQVAKQLSHRHARHCRHRLPVRRCRLNK
;
A
#
# COMPACT_ATOMS: atom_id res chain seq x y z
N MET A 1 -22.53 -1.14 22.77
CA MET A 1 -21.72 -2.34 22.46
C MET A 1 -20.79 -1.99 21.30
N ARG A 2 -19.46 -1.99 21.51
CA ARG A 2 -18.49 -1.79 20.41
C ARG A 2 -18.29 -3.14 19.71
N HIS A 3 -18.78 -3.25 18.49
CA HIS A 3 -18.51 -4.40 17.63
C HIS A 3 -17.04 -4.31 17.19
N SER A 4 -16.21 -5.26 17.62
CA SER A 4 -14.82 -5.37 17.18
C SER A 4 -14.78 -6.21 15.91
N GLU A 5 -14.89 -5.55 14.76
CA GLU A 5 -14.56 -6.19 13.48
C GLU A 5 -13.05 -6.37 13.41
N LYS A 6 -12.58 -7.62 13.50
CA LYS A 6 -11.19 -7.95 13.17
C LYS A 6 -11.05 -7.95 11.65
N HIS A 7 -10.80 -6.78 11.06
CA HIS A 7 -10.45 -6.68 9.65
C HIS A 7 -9.22 -7.55 9.37
N ARG A 8 -9.41 -8.63 8.59
CA ARG A 8 -8.34 -9.54 8.15
C ARG A 8 -7.43 -8.93 7.08
N THR A 9 -7.71 -7.71 6.64
CA THR A 9 -7.11 -7.05 5.47
C THR A 9 -5.59 -6.91 5.57
N ASP A 10 -5.05 -6.64 6.76
CA ASP A 10 -3.60 -6.52 6.95
C ASP A 10 -2.86 -7.86 6.73
N ARG A 11 -3.54 -8.98 6.96
CA ARG A 11 -2.96 -10.32 6.72
C ARG A 11 -2.83 -10.66 5.24
N ILE A 12 -3.62 -10.00 4.39
CA ILE A 12 -3.67 -10.29 2.95
C ILE A 12 -2.37 -9.82 2.28
N GLY A 13 -1.81 -8.70 2.71
CA GLY A 13 -0.57 -8.15 2.17
C GLY A 13 0.62 -9.08 2.34
N TRP A 14 0.90 -9.51 3.58
CA TRP A 14 2.00 -10.45 3.85
C TRP A 14 1.76 -11.79 3.16
N LEU A 15 0.50 -12.26 3.12
CA LEU A 15 0.18 -13.58 2.59
C LEU A 15 0.43 -13.61 1.08
N ARG A 16 0.05 -12.54 0.38
CA ARG A 16 0.34 -12.35 -1.05
C ARG A 16 1.85 -12.35 -1.29
N ALA A 17 2.61 -11.57 -0.54
CA ALA A 17 4.06 -11.51 -0.67
C ALA A 17 4.72 -12.88 -0.40
N ALA A 18 4.27 -13.60 0.63
CA ALA A 18 4.77 -14.94 0.97
C ALA A 18 4.46 -15.99 -0.09
N VAL A 19 3.24 -16.00 -0.65
CA VAL A 19 2.83 -16.97 -1.69
C VAL A 19 3.59 -16.72 -2.99
N LEU A 20 3.68 -15.47 -3.44
CA LEU A 20 4.43 -15.12 -4.65
C LEU A 20 5.93 -15.44 -4.46
N GLY A 21 6.50 -15.09 -3.29
CA GLY A 21 7.90 -15.39 -3.00
C GLY A 21 8.21 -16.89 -2.94
N ALA A 22 7.29 -17.70 -2.37
CA ALA A 22 7.45 -19.16 -2.36
C ALA A 22 7.38 -19.75 -3.78
N ASN A 23 6.42 -19.31 -4.60
CA ASN A 23 6.28 -19.75 -5.98
C ASN A 23 7.53 -19.42 -6.80
N ASP A 24 7.94 -18.15 -6.77
CA ASP A 24 9.09 -17.68 -7.53
C ASP A 24 10.38 -18.32 -7.02
N GLY A 25 10.53 -18.49 -5.70
CA GLY A 25 11.67 -19.16 -5.08
C GLY A 25 11.84 -20.61 -5.52
N ILE A 26 10.75 -21.40 -5.57
CA ILE A 26 10.80 -22.79 -6.01
C ILE A 26 11.17 -22.88 -7.49
N VAL A 27 10.48 -22.12 -8.34
CA VAL A 27 10.68 -22.18 -9.80
C VAL A 27 12.07 -21.70 -10.18
N SER A 28 12.52 -20.57 -9.62
CA SER A 28 13.83 -20.00 -9.92
C SER A 28 14.98 -20.90 -9.43
N THR A 29 14.91 -21.40 -8.19
CA THR A 29 15.96 -22.27 -7.63
C THR A 29 16.03 -23.60 -8.37
N ALA A 30 14.89 -24.21 -8.69
CA ALA A 30 14.85 -25.46 -9.45
C ALA A 30 15.41 -25.28 -10.86
N SER A 31 15.02 -24.21 -11.56
CA SER A 31 15.52 -23.90 -12.91
C SER A 31 17.02 -23.63 -12.91
N LEU A 32 17.52 -22.90 -11.90
CA LEU A 32 18.95 -22.65 -11.72
C LEU A 32 19.73 -23.95 -11.50
N VAL A 33 19.26 -24.80 -10.57
CA VAL A 33 19.91 -26.08 -10.25
C VAL A 33 19.93 -27.00 -11.47
N VAL A 34 18.81 -27.10 -12.20
CA VAL A 34 18.72 -27.90 -13.44
C VAL A 34 19.68 -27.35 -14.51
N GLY A 35 19.73 -26.03 -14.70
CA GLY A 35 20.64 -25.41 -15.67
C GLY A 35 22.12 -25.63 -15.35
N VAL A 36 22.51 -25.49 -14.08
CA VAL A 36 23.89 -25.73 -13.63
C VAL A 36 24.24 -27.21 -13.74
N ALA A 37 23.32 -28.11 -13.38
CA ALA A 37 23.53 -29.55 -13.50
C ALA A 37 23.68 -30.00 -14.97
N ALA A 38 22.93 -29.40 -15.89
CA ALA A 38 23.03 -29.67 -17.33
C ALA A 38 24.41 -29.27 -17.92
N ALA A 39 25.15 -28.39 -17.27
CA ALA A 39 26.49 -27.98 -17.67
C ALA A 39 27.61 -28.92 -17.16
N GLU A 40 27.28 -30.18 -16.81
CA GLU A 40 28.25 -31.20 -16.36
C GLU A 40 29.11 -30.77 -15.14
N THR A 41 28.54 -29.96 -14.24
CA THR A 41 29.23 -29.54 -13.02
C THR A 41 29.20 -30.59 -11.91
N ASN A 42 30.18 -30.54 -11.00
CA ASN A 42 30.21 -31.43 -9.85
C ASN A 42 29.09 -31.08 -8.83
N ARG A 43 28.74 -32.04 -7.97
CA ARG A 43 27.67 -31.89 -6.96
C ARG A 43 27.88 -30.72 -6.00
N GLY A 44 29.14 -30.42 -5.64
CA GLY A 44 29.47 -29.30 -4.75
C GLY A 44 29.15 -27.95 -5.37
N SER A 45 29.48 -27.77 -6.65
CA SER A 45 29.15 -26.57 -7.43
C SER A 45 27.64 -26.38 -7.59
N ILE A 46 26.89 -27.46 -7.82
CA ILE A 46 25.42 -27.43 -7.91
C ILE A 46 24.80 -26.98 -6.58
N LEU A 47 25.24 -27.56 -5.45
CA LEU A 47 24.74 -27.17 -4.13
C LEU A 47 25.08 -25.72 -3.80
N LEU A 48 26.31 -25.29 -4.08
CA LEU A 48 26.73 -23.91 -3.85
C LEU A 48 25.88 -22.93 -4.67
N ALA A 49 25.67 -23.21 -5.96
CA ALA A 49 24.84 -22.38 -6.82
C ALA A 49 23.38 -22.32 -6.36
N GLY A 50 22.79 -23.46 -5.96
CA GLY A 50 21.43 -23.52 -5.44
C GLY A 50 21.24 -22.72 -4.15
N VAL A 51 22.15 -22.88 -3.18
CA VAL A 51 22.09 -22.13 -1.91
C VAL A 51 22.33 -20.64 -2.14
N ALA A 52 23.32 -20.28 -2.96
CA ALA A 52 23.59 -18.89 -3.29
C ALA A 52 22.38 -18.24 -4.00
N GLY A 53 21.77 -18.94 -4.96
CA GLY A 53 20.58 -18.49 -5.67
C GLY A 53 19.38 -18.30 -4.74
N LEU A 54 19.14 -19.23 -3.81
CA LEU A 54 18.08 -19.12 -2.81
C LEU A 54 18.28 -17.90 -1.92
N VAL A 55 19.48 -17.72 -1.36
CA VAL A 55 19.80 -16.59 -0.49
C VAL A 55 19.68 -15.27 -1.24
N ALA A 56 20.24 -15.17 -2.45
CA ALA A 56 20.15 -13.99 -3.29
C ALA A 56 18.68 -13.64 -3.65
N GLY A 57 17.89 -14.65 -4.03
CA GLY A 57 16.48 -14.49 -4.35
C GLY A 57 15.66 -14.01 -3.14
N ALA A 58 15.85 -14.64 -1.98
CA ALA A 58 15.17 -14.26 -0.74
C ALA A 58 15.50 -12.83 -0.31
N MET A 59 16.79 -12.44 -0.36
CA MET A 59 17.22 -11.08 -0.04
C MET A 59 16.65 -10.05 -1.02
N SER A 60 16.66 -10.35 -2.32
CA SER A 60 16.10 -9.46 -3.34
C SER A 60 14.61 -9.21 -3.15
N MET A 61 13.83 -10.27 -2.89
CA MET A 61 12.39 -10.14 -2.61
C MET A 61 12.10 -9.38 -1.32
N ALA A 62 12.86 -9.66 -0.25
CA ALA A 62 12.70 -8.93 1.02
C ALA A 62 13.03 -7.44 0.86
N ALA A 63 14.11 -7.11 0.16
CA ALA A 63 14.48 -5.73 -0.14
C ALA A 63 13.44 -5.03 -1.02
N GLY A 64 12.92 -5.72 -2.04
CA GLY A 64 11.89 -5.19 -2.93
C GLY A 64 10.59 -4.86 -2.21
N GLU A 65 10.10 -5.76 -1.35
CA GLU A 65 8.89 -5.50 -0.56
C GLU A 65 9.12 -4.38 0.47
N TYR A 66 10.28 -4.35 1.14
CA TYR A 66 10.62 -3.26 2.06
C TYR A 66 10.61 -1.89 1.37
N VAL A 67 11.29 -1.77 0.23
CA VAL A 67 11.33 -0.52 -0.56
C VAL A 67 9.95 -0.14 -1.07
N SER A 68 9.12 -1.11 -1.47
CA SER A 68 7.75 -0.85 -1.91
C SER A 68 6.89 -0.28 -0.79
N VAL A 69 6.92 -0.91 0.38
CA VAL A 69 6.15 -0.46 1.56
C VAL A 69 6.66 0.88 2.07
N SER A 70 7.98 1.08 2.12
CA SER A 70 8.56 2.35 2.55
C SER A 70 8.17 3.48 1.60
N SER A 71 8.22 3.25 0.28
CA SER A 71 7.84 4.24 -0.73
C SER A 71 6.35 4.60 -0.66
N GLN A 72 5.48 3.62 -0.37
CA GLN A 72 4.05 3.88 -0.14
C GLN A 72 3.82 4.72 1.12
N SER A 73 4.50 4.38 2.21
CA SER A 73 4.46 5.15 3.46
C SER A 73 4.95 6.59 3.27
N ASP A 74 6.05 6.78 2.54
CA ASP A 74 6.60 8.11 2.28
C ASP A 74 5.65 8.95 1.41
N THR A 75 5.02 8.33 0.42
CA THR A 75 4.00 9.00 -0.40
C THR A 75 2.78 9.40 0.44
N GLU A 76 2.29 8.52 1.32
CA GLU A 76 1.18 8.83 2.22
C GLU A 76 1.53 9.97 3.19
N ASN A 77 2.74 9.95 3.74
CA ASN A 77 3.23 11.02 4.60
C ASN A 77 3.33 12.35 3.85
N ALA A 78 3.83 12.36 2.62
CA ALA A 78 3.89 13.56 1.79
C ALA A 78 2.49 14.11 1.48
N ASP A 79 1.52 13.24 1.18
CA ASP A 79 0.12 13.62 0.99
C ASP A 79 -0.48 14.23 2.26
N ILE A 80 -0.23 13.64 3.43
CA ILE A 80 -0.68 14.19 4.72
C ILE A 80 -0.13 15.59 4.95
N GLN A 81 1.16 15.83 4.65
CA GLN A 81 1.74 17.16 4.84
C GLN A 81 1.15 18.18 3.87
N ARG A 82 0.94 17.81 2.60
CA ARG A 82 0.27 18.68 1.62
C ARG A 82 -1.14 19.04 2.08
N GLU A 83 -1.93 18.06 2.49
CA GLU A 83 -3.30 18.28 2.96
C GLU A 83 -3.33 19.21 4.19
N ARG A 84 -2.37 19.09 5.11
CA ARG A 84 -2.25 20.00 6.26
C ARG A 84 -2.00 21.44 5.84
N VAL A 85 -1.16 21.65 4.83
CA VAL A 85 -0.89 22.98 4.27
C VAL A 85 -2.13 23.53 3.56
N GLU A 86 -2.83 22.70 2.78
CA GLU A 86 -4.07 23.09 2.09
C GLU A 86 -5.17 23.50 3.09
N LEU A 87 -5.38 22.71 4.14
CA LEU A 87 -6.34 23.03 5.21
C LEU A 87 -6.02 24.34 5.94
N ALA A 88 -4.74 24.66 6.11
CA ALA A 88 -4.32 25.90 6.78
C ALA A 88 -4.39 27.12 5.85
N THR A 89 -4.09 26.95 4.56
CA THR A 89 -3.94 28.07 3.61
C THR A 89 -5.19 28.35 2.78
N LYS A 90 -6.07 27.35 2.58
CA LYS A 90 -7.23 27.42 1.68
C LYS A 90 -8.51 26.81 2.30
N PRO A 91 -8.93 27.22 3.51
CA PRO A 91 -10.03 26.58 4.22
C PRO A 91 -11.37 26.61 3.45
N GLU A 92 -11.65 27.68 2.70
CA GLU A 92 -12.88 27.78 1.90
C GLU A 92 -12.90 26.82 0.71
N ALA A 93 -11.77 26.67 0.03
CA ALA A 93 -11.64 25.72 -1.08
C ALA A 93 -11.79 24.28 -0.59
N GLU A 94 -11.19 23.97 0.56
CA GLU A 94 -11.29 22.65 1.19
C GLU A 94 -12.71 22.29 1.63
N LEU A 95 -13.45 23.28 2.16
CA LEU A 95 -14.87 23.11 2.50
C LEU A 95 -15.72 22.81 1.26
N LYS A 96 -15.43 23.50 0.15
CA LYS A 96 -16.16 23.34 -1.11
C LYS A 96 -15.90 21.97 -1.74
N GLU A 97 -14.65 21.52 -1.72
CA GLU A 97 -14.29 20.18 -2.17
C GLU A 97 -14.92 19.09 -1.29
N LEU A 98 -14.86 19.25 0.04
CA LEU A 98 -15.48 18.29 0.96
C LEU A 98 -16.99 18.19 0.75
N THR A 99 -17.65 19.32 0.51
CA THR A 99 -19.06 19.37 0.14
C THR A 99 -19.31 18.57 -1.14
N ALA A 100 -18.51 18.80 -2.19
CA ALA A 100 -18.63 18.09 -3.45
C ALA A 100 -18.43 16.57 -3.31
N ILE A 101 -17.52 16.13 -2.42
CA ILE A 101 -17.32 14.70 -2.10
C ILE A 101 -18.59 14.08 -1.51
N TYR A 102 -19.28 14.79 -0.61
CA TYR A 102 -20.51 14.28 -0.01
C TYR A 102 -21.69 14.30 -0.98
N ILE A 103 -21.75 15.27 -1.88
CA ILE A 103 -22.72 15.29 -2.99
C ILE A 103 -22.53 14.08 -3.90
N ASP A 104 -21.27 13.78 -4.28
CA ASP A 104 -20.94 12.60 -5.11
C ASP A 104 -21.29 11.27 -4.41
N ARG A 105 -21.32 11.27 -3.08
CA ARG A 105 -21.78 10.13 -2.26
C ARG A 105 -23.31 10.06 -2.12
N GLY A 106 -24.04 10.99 -2.71
CA GLY A 106 -25.51 11.01 -2.74
C GLY A 106 -26.18 11.88 -1.67
N LEU A 107 -25.45 12.75 -0.97
CA LEU A 107 -26.09 13.74 -0.09
C LEU A 107 -26.63 14.90 -0.91
N ASP A 108 -27.78 15.44 -0.50
CA ASP A 108 -28.26 16.73 -0.99
C ASP A 108 -27.25 17.84 -0.65
N GLU A 109 -27.17 18.88 -1.50
CA GLU A 109 -26.19 19.97 -1.37
C GLU A 109 -26.31 20.67 0.01
N SER A 110 -27.54 20.91 0.45
CA SER A 110 -27.81 21.56 1.74
C SER A 110 -27.26 20.75 2.93
N LEU A 111 -27.40 19.42 2.88
CA LEU A 111 -26.92 18.50 3.90
C LEU A 111 -25.40 18.30 3.80
N ALA A 112 -24.88 18.16 2.58
CA ALA A 112 -23.45 18.01 2.31
C ALA A 112 -22.64 19.21 2.85
N GLN A 113 -23.14 20.44 2.66
CA GLN A 113 -22.50 21.65 3.21
C GLN A 113 -22.51 21.66 4.74
N GLN A 114 -23.62 21.26 5.37
CA GLN A 114 -23.70 21.19 6.83
C GLN A 114 -22.74 20.15 7.41
N VAL A 115 -22.70 18.96 6.81
CA VAL A 115 -21.76 17.89 7.18
C VAL A 115 -20.32 18.35 6.99
N ALA A 116 -20.01 18.99 5.86
CA ALA A 116 -18.68 19.51 5.57
C ALA A 116 -18.25 20.53 6.65
N LYS A 117 -19.07 21.53 6.97
CA LYS A 117 -18.77 22.54 8.01
C LYS A 117 -18.52 21.90 9.37
N GLN A 118 -19.40 20.98 9.80
CA GLN A 118 -19.27 20.31 11.09
C GLN A 118 -18.01 19.44 11.18
N LEU A 119 -17.63 18.77 10.08
CA LEU A 119 -16.42 17.94 10.03
C LEU A 119 -15.13 18.78 9.94
N SER A 120 -15.17 19.90 9.22
CA SER A 120 -14.04 20.84 9.12
C SER A 120 -13.68 21.45 10.47
N HIS A 121 -14.64 21.70 11.38
CA HIS A 121 -14.34 22.17 12.74
C HIS A 121 -13.64 21.12 13.63
N ARG A 122 -13.66 19.83 13.28
CA ARG A 122 -13.12 18.74 14.11
C ARG A 122 -11.78 18.22 13.53
N HIS A 123 -10.77 19.09 13.56
CA HIS A 123 -9.49 18.98 12.83
C HIS A 123 -8.77 17.61 12.82
N ALA A 124 -8.76 16.83 13.91
CA ALA A 124 -7.85 15.66 14.00
C ALA A 124 -8.29 14.40 13.21
N ARG A 125 -9.60 14.20 12.99
CA ARG A 125 -10.10 13.01 12.26
C ARG A 125 -10.34 13.25 10.77
N HIS A 126 -10.27 14.51 10.36
CA HIS A 126 -10.62 14.93 9.02
C HIS A 126 -9.60 14.44 7.97
N CYS A 127 -8.31 14.69 8.20
CA CYS A 127 -7.24 14.25 7.28
C CYS A 127 -7.28 12.73 7.03
N ARG A 128 -7.52 11.94 8.08
CA ARG A 128 -7.47 10.46 7.99
C ARG A 128 -8.62 9.86 7.17
N HIS A 129 -9.78 10.53 7.11
CA HIS A 129 -10.94 10.03 6.38
C HIS A 129 -10.94 10.44 4.90
N ARG A 130 -10.16 11.47 4.52
CA ARG A 130 -10.15 12.10 3.20
C ARG A 130 -9.15 11.49 2.22
N LEU A 131 -7.98 11.06 2.70
CA LEU A 131 -6.95 10.38 1.91
C LEU A 131 -7.46 9.18 1.08
N PRO A 132 -8.26 8.24 1.62
CA PRO A 132 -8.80 7.13 0.82
C PRO A 132 -9.78 7.60 -0.28
N VAL A 133 -10.38 8.79 -0.14
CA VAL A 133 -11.39 9.32 -1.07
C VAL A 133 -10.74 9.99 -2.28
N ARG A 134 -9.70 10.80 -2.07
CA ARG A 134 -8.88 11.37 -3.16
C ARG A 134 -8.20 10.25 -3.98
N ARG A 135 -7.75 9.16 -3.33
CA ARG A 135 -7.18 7.97 -3.99
C ARG A 135 -8.14 7.31 -5.01
N CYS A 136 -9.45 7.33 -4.75
CA CYS A 136 -10.45 6.76 -5.65
C CYS A 136 -10.71 7.63 -6.90
N ARG A 137 -10.46 8.94 -6.82
CA ARG A 137 -10.60 9.88 -7.95
C ARG A 137 -9.37 9.91 -8.87
N LEU A 138 -8.17 9.70 -8.35
CA LEU A 138 -6.94 9.66 -9.14
C LEU A 138 -6.77 8.36 -9.94
N ASN A 139 -7.56 7.33 -9.64
CA ASN A 139 -7.48 6.00 -10.27
C ASN A 139 -8.68 5.72 -11.21
N LYS A 140 -9.37 6.77 -11.66
CA LYS A 140 -10.36 6.79 -12.76
C LYS A 140 -9.86 7.72 -13.85
#